data_AF-A0A410Q6X2-F1
#
_entry.id   AF-A0A410Q6X2-F1
#
_cell.length_a   1.000
_cell.length_b   1.000
_cell.length_c   1.000
_cell.angle_alpha   90.00
_cell.angle_beta   90.00
_cell.angle_gamma   90.00
#
_symmetry.space_group_name_H-M   'P 1'
#
loop_
_entity.id
_entity.type
_entity.pdbx_description
1 polymer ?
#
loop_
_entity_poly.entity_id
_entity_poly.type
_entity_poly.pdbx_seq_one_letter_code
_entity_poly.pdbx_strand_id
1 'polypeptide(L)'
;MPRSKKEIDKELMYKKLMPSQSKQRQPMEETEPVNEAAAAQGTDAGEASERETPVRHRTPEPHKISVPSLDSRQTEVVNIMEGIVLSKLDSVLSRFQCCRCDRCKKDIVAMALNKLPPKYMVLSSGQVPPDIDAQTNAQVVTAMIQATIRVRAKPRH
;
A
#
# COMPACT_ATOMS: atom_id res chain seq x y z
N MET A 1 -9.24 -49.04 18.87
CA MET A 1 -10.24 -47.98 18.64
C MET A 1 -9.52 -46.69 18.29
N PRO A 2 -9.29 -46.39 17.00
CA PRO A 2 -8.57 -45.19 16.59
C PRO A 2 -9.49 -43.97 16.74
N ARG A 3 -9.10 -42.98 17.55
CA ARG A 3 -9.83 -41.71 17.69
C ARG A 3 -9.59 -40.90 16.42
N SER A 4 -10.60 -40.80 15.55
CA SER A 4 -10.57 -39.91 14.39
C SER A 4 -10.39 -38.47 14.86
N LYS A 5 -9.45 -37.78 14.22
CA LYS A 5 -9.11 -36.39 14.49
C LYS A 5 -10.38 -35.55 14.28
N LYS A 6 -10.75 -34.75 15.27
CA LYS A 6 -11.91 -33.85 15.23
C LYS A 6 -11.78 -32.95 14.00
N GLU A 7 -12.53 -33.22 12.94
CA GLU A 7 -12.69 -32.30 11.83
C GLU A 7 -13.31 -31.02 12.40
N ILE A 8 -12.61 -29.91 12.21
CA ILE A 8 -13.05 -28.63 12.73
C ILE A 8 -14.26 -28.21 11.90
N ASP A 9 -15.41 -28.05 12.56
CA ASP A 9 -16.66 -27.66 11.92
C ASP A 9 -16.51 -26.27 11.26
N LYS A 10 -16.46 -26.30 9.93
CA LYS A 10 -16.25 -25.14 9.06
C LYS A 10 -17.40 -24.14 9.19
N GLU A 11 -18.63 -24.61 9.39
CA GLU A 11 -19.80 -23.74 9.51
C GLU A 11 -19.82 -23.01 10.85
N LEU A 12 -19.44 -23.72 11.93
CA LEU A 12 -19.33 -23.12 13.26
C LEU A 12 -18.22 -22.07 13.33
N MET A 13 -17.09 -22.29 12.64
CA MET A 13 -16.06 -21.26 12.45
C MET A 13 -16.59 -20.08 11.64
N TYR A 14 -17.27 -20.33 10.51
CA TYR A 14 -17.75 -19.28 9.61
C TYR A 14 -18.77 -18.37 10.31
N LYS A 15 -19.70 -18.94 11.08
CA LYS A 15 -20.70 -18.19 11.86
C LYS A 15 -20.09 -17.31 12.96
N LYS A 16 -18.98 -17.76 13.57
CA LYS A 16 -18.25 -16.99 14.59
C LYS A 16 -17.39 -15.88 13.99
N LEU A 17 -16.85 -16.10 12.79
CA LEU A 17 -15.99 -15.14 12.10
C LEU A 17 -16.80 -14.07 11.34
N MET A 18 -18.00 -14.43 10.86
CA MET A 18 -18.90 -13.56 10.09
C MET A 18 -20.27 -13.48 10.78
N PRO A 19 -20.44 -12.67 11.84
CA PRO A 19 -21.78 -12.34 12.35
C PRO A 19 -22.48 -11.43 11.35
N SER A 20 -23.12 -12.01 10.33
CA SER A 20 -23.90 -11.28 9.35
C SER A 20 -25.03 -10.52 10.05
N GLN A 21 -25.06 -9.20 9.89
CA GLN A 21 -26.22 -8.39 10.27
C GLN A 21 -27.40 -8.75 9.38
N SER A 22 -28.20 -9.72 9.81
CA SER A 22 -29.60 -9.82 9.45
C SER A 22 -30.35 -8.70 10.18
N LYS A 23 -30.32 -7.48 9.63
CA LYS A 23 -31.37 -6.49 9.88
C LYS A 23 -31.90 -6.03 8.54
N GLN A 24 -33.11 -6.48 8.25
CA GLN A 24 -33.88 -6.25 7.03
C GLN A 24 -33.79 -4.80 6.54
N ARG A 25 -33.46 -4.63 5.26
CA ARG A 25 -34.08 -3.61 4.40
C ARG A 25 -34.37 -4.26 3.05
N GLN A 26 -35.65 -4.36 2.72
CA GLN A 26 -36.15 -4.76 1.41
C GLN A 26 -35.99 -3.61 0.38
N PRO A 27 -36.02 -3.91 -0.92
CA PRO A 27 -35.61 -3.01 -2.00
C PRO A 27 -36.80 -2.21 -2.57
N MET A 28 -36.57 -0.97 -3.06
CA MET A 28 -37.40 -0.35 -4.09
C MET A 28 -36.73 0.88 -4.74
N GLU A 29 -36.61 0.79 -6.07
CA GLU A 29 -36.77 1.80 -7.14
C GLU A 29 -36.06 3.17 -7.12
N GLU A 30 -35.46 3.45 -8.28
CA GLU A 30 -35.04 4.75 -8.80
C GLU A 30 -36.21 5.73 -8.92
N THR A 31 -36.03 6.95 -8.42
CA THR A 31 -36.42 8.19 -9.11
C THR A 31 -35.64 9.37 -8.51
N GLU A 32 -34.71 9.94 -9.27
CA GLU A 32 -34.35 11.38 -9.21
C GLU A 32 -35.57 12.19 -9.74
N PRO A 33 -35.86 13.43 -9.28
CA PRO A 33 -35.09 14.59 -9.76
C PRO A 33 -34.95 15.84 -8.83
N VAL A 34 -33.80 16.52 -8.98
CA VAL A 34 -33.57 17.96 -9.30
C VAL A 34 -33.83 19.10 -8.28
N ASN A 35 -32.72 19.81 -7.99
CA ASN A 35 -32.40 21.25 -7.75
C ASN A 35 -33.27 22.19 -6.88
N GLU A 36 -32.60 22.95 -5.99
CA GLU A 36 -32.17 24.37 -6.16
C GLU A 36 -31.43 24.83 -4.88
N ALA A 37 -30.14 25.19 -4.98
CA ALA A 37 -29.61 26.55 -5.15
C ALA A 37 -29.65 27.43 -3.88
N ALA A 38 -28.46 27.71 -3.31
CA ALA A 38 -28.17 28.99 -2.65
C ALA A 38 -26.65 29.22 -2.61
N ALA A 39 -26.25 30.31 -3.27
CA ALA A 39 -24.89 30.80 -3.39
C ALA A 39 -24.43 31.56 -2.14
N ALA A 40 -23.12 31.59 -1.88
CA ALA A 40 -22.44 32.77 -1.35
C ALA A 40 -20.94 32.69 -1.66
N GLN A 41 -20.50 33.60 -2.53
CA GLN A 41 -19.11 33.96 -2.74
C GLN A 41 -18.65 34.91 -1.63
N GLY A 42 -17.37 34.86 -1.28
CA GLY A 42 -16.71 35.83 -0.41
C GLY A 42 -15.21 35.78 -0.65
N THR A 43 -14.73 36.69 -1.47
CA THR A 43 -13.33 37.06 -1.70
C THR A 43 -12.83 37.96 -0.56
N ASP A 44 -11.59 37.80 -0.11
CA ASP A 44 -10.64 38.92 0.01
C ASP A 44 -9.20 38.42 0.18
N ALA A 45 -8.28 39.16 -0.44
CA ALA A 45 -6.85 38.90 -0.48
C ALA A 45 -6.13 39.61 0.68
N GLY A 46 -4.97 39.10 1.10
CA GLY A 46 -4.10 39.82 2.03
C GLY A 46 -2.89 39.00 2.47
N GLU A 47 -1.72 39.42 2.00
CA GLU A 47 -0.42 38.75 2.00
C GLU A 47 0.31 38.58 3.36
N ALA A 48 1.32 37.71 3.27
CA ALA A 48 2.60 37.68 3.98
C ALA A 48 2.66 37.10 5.40
N SER A 49 3.28 35.91 5.52
CA SER A 49 4.60 35.81 6.17
C SER A 49 5.17 34.40 6.00
N GLU A 50 6.44 34.37 5.60
CA GLU A 50 7.27 33.20 5.41
C GLU A 50 7.32 32.27 6.63
N ARG A 51 7.20 30.97 6.36
CA ARG A 51 7.98 29.94 7.06
C ARG A 51 8.08 28.75 6.13
N GLU A 52 9.14 28.72 5.33
CA GLU A 52 9.61 27.47 4.73
C GLU A 52 9.94 26.51 5.87
N THR A 53 9.00 25.64 6.21
CA THR A 53 9.30 24.45 7.00
C THR A 53 10.31 23.64 6.20
N PRO A 54 11.44 23.20 6.79
CA PRO A 54 12.39 22.38 6.07
C PRO A 54 11.64 21.12 5.63
N VAL A 55 11.54 20.91 4.32
CA VAL A 55 11.01 19.69 3.74
C VAL A 55 11.96 18.60 4.18
N ARG A 56 11.63 17.95 5.30
CA ARG A 56 12.35 16.75 5.75
C ARG A 56 12.23 15.76 4.60
N HIS A 57 13.33 15.48 3.91
CA HIS A 57 13.45 14.33 3.04
C HIS A 57 13.21 13.10 3.92
N ARG A 58 11.94 12.72 4.08
CA ARG A 58 11.56 11.47 4.71
C ARG A 58 12.17 10.39 3.84
N THR A 59 13.14 9.69 4.40
CA THR A 59 13.63 8.43 3.84
C THR A 59 12.39 7.58 3.56
N PRO A 60 12.22 7.05 2.34
CA PRO A 60 11.08 6.22 2.02
C PRO A 60 11.16 4.94 2.87
N GLU A 61 10.38 4.90 3.95
CA GLU A 61 10.27 3.74 4.83
C GLU A 61 9.13 2.82 4.36
N PRO A 62 9.28 1.49 4.50
CA PRO A 62 8.27 0.53 4.08
C PRO A 62 6.97 0.68 4.90
N HIS A 63 5.83 0.36 4.29
CA HIS A 63 4.52 0.49 4.96
C HIS A 63 4.36 -0.57 6.07
N LYS A 64 3.99 -0.13 7.26
CA LYS A 64 3.80 -0.95 8.46
C LYS A 64 2.31 -1.26 8.65
N ILE A 65 1.98 -2.54 8.85
CA ILE A 65 0.59 -2.98 9.10
C ILE A 65 0.38 -3.07 10.62
N SER A 66 -0.65 -2.38 11.13
CA SER A 66 -1.04 -2.45 12.55
C SER A 66 -2.08 -3.54 12.78
N VAL A 67 -1.83 -4.39 13.78
CA VAL A 67 -2.77 -5.43 14.25
C VAL A 67 -3.18 -5.06 15.68
N PRO A 68 -4.46 -5.18 16.09
CA PRO A 68 -4.88 -4.91 17.46
C PRO A 68 -4.06 -5.74 18.45
N SER A 69 -3.35 -5.06 19.35
CA SER A 69 -2.34 -5.71 20.18
C SER A 69 -2.96 -6.54 21.32
N LEU A 70 -2.53 -7.79 21.43
CA LEU A 70 -2.75 -8.64 22.60
C LEU A 70 -1.52 -8.70 23.53
N ASP A 71 -0.37 -8.12 23.10
CA ASP A 71 0.92 -8.22 23.80
C ASP A 71 1.56 -6.83 24.02
N SER A 72 2.31 -6.68 25.11
CA SER A 72 2.99 -5.42 25.49
C SER A 72 4.23 -5.08 24.63
N ARG A 73 4.54 -5.88 23.61
CA ARG A 73 5.72 -5.70 22.74
C ARG A 73 5.33 -4.93 21.48
N GLN A 74 6.02 -3.83 21.20
CA GLN A 74 5.85 -3.08 19.96
C GLN A 74 6.56 -3.82 18.81
N THR A 75 5.78 -4.61 18.08
CA THR A 75 6.23 -5.32 16.88
C THR A 75 5.42 -4.87 15.67
N GLU A 76 6.06 -4.75 14.52
CA GLU A 76 5.47 -4.26 13.28
C GLU A 76 5.63 -5.30 12.18
N VAL A 77 4.60 -5.48 11.37
CA VAL A 77 4.65 -6.35 10.18
C VAL A 77 5.04 -5.50 8.98
N VAL A 78 6.12 -5.89 8.30
CA VAL A 78 6.71 -5.14 7.19
C VAL A 78 6.96 -6.06 6.00
N ASN A 79 6.67 -5.59 4.79
CA ASN A 79 7.10 -6.25 3.55
C ASN A 79 8.52 -5.82 3.19
N ILE A 80 9.47 -6.73 3.27
CA ILE A 80 10.89 -6.45 3.02
C ILE A 80 11.11 -6.00 1.57
N MET A 81 10.29 -6.49 0.64
CA MET A 81 10.40 -6.18 -0.78
C MET A 81 10.17 -4.69 -1.07
N GLU A 82 9.34 -4.01 -0.28
CA GLU A 82 9.07 -2.58 -0.43
C GLU A 82 10.34 -1.75 -0.21
N GLY A 83 11.07 -2.00 0.86
CA GLY A 83 12.32 -1.28 1.15
C GLY A 83 13.37 -1.46 0.04
N ILE A 84 13.47 -2.66 -0.53
CA ILE A 84 14.44 -2.97 -1.58
C ILE A 84 14.06 -2.34 -2.92
N VAL A 85 12.77 -2.32 -3.26
CA VAL A 85 12.29 -1.65 -4.48
C VAL A 85 12.53 -0.14 -4.36
N LEU A 86 12.24 0.45 -3.20
CA LEU A 86 12.42 1.88 -2.95
C LEU A 86 13.90 2.29 -3.05
N SER A 87 14.82 1.52 -2.45
CA SER A 87 16.26 1.82 -2.51
C SER A 87 16.84 1.75 -3.93
N LYS A 88 16.27 0.91 -4.80
CA LYS A 88 16.74 0.73 -6.19
C LYS A 88 16.04 1.64 -7.19
N LEU A 89 14.96 2.30 -6.81
CA LEU A 89 14.13 3.08 -7.72
C LEU A 89 14.93 4.16 -8.45
N ASP A 90 15.66 5.01 -7.72
CA ASP A 90 16.41 6.12 -8.31
C ASP A 90 17.54 5.63 -9.25
N SER A 91 18.15 4.49 -8.91
CA SER A 91 19.18 3.85 -9.75
C SER A 91 18.60 3.32 -11.06
N VAL A 92 17.37 2.80 -11.05
CA VAL A 92 16.69 2.34 -12.28
C VAL A 92 16.21 3.53 -13.11
N LEU A 93 15.60 4.54 -12.47
CA LEU A 93 15.10 5.73 -13.18
C LEU A 93 16.21 6.51 -13.90
N SER A 94 17.41 6.59 -13.31
CA SER A 94 18.56 7.26 -13.92
C SER A 94 19.08 6.54 -15.17
N ARG A 95 19.04 5.20 -15.19
CA ARG A 95 19.52 4.38 -16.31
C ARG A 95 18.57 4.35 -17.51
N PHE A 96 17.25 4.30 -17.27
CA PHE A 96 16.26 4.10 -18.34
C PHE A 96 15.69 5.41 -18.94
N GLN A 97 16.19 6.58 -18.54
CA GLN A 97 15.77 7.91 -19.00
C GLN A 97 14.23 8.03 -19.14
N CYS A 98 13.50 7.67 -18.09
CA CYS A 98 12.04 7.75 -18.05
C CYS A 98 11.57 8.97 -17.25
N CYS A 99 10.28 9.29 -17.35
CA CYS A 99 9.69 10.41 -16.63
C CYS A 99 9.87 10.24 -15.11
N ARG A 100 10.28 11.33 -14.44
CA ARG A 100 10.59 11.35 -13.00
C ARG A 100 9.46 11.92 -12.14
N CYS A 101 8.27 12.12 -12.71
CA CYS A 101 7.12 12.61 -11.95
C CYS A 101 6.68 11.58 -10.90
N ASP A 102 6.04 12.06 -9.84
CA ASP A 102 5.58 11.19 -8.75
C ASP A 102 4.58 10.13 -9.20
N ARG A 103 3.79 10.43 -10.24
CA ARG A 103 2.84 9.47 -10.84
C ARG A 103 3.59 8.27 -11.43
N CYS A 104 4.60 8.52 -12.29
CA CYS A 104 5.42 7.45 -12.88
C CYS A 104 6.18 6.66 -11.83
N LYS A 105 6.76 7.33 -10.83
CA LYS A 105 7.47 6.66 -9.74
C LYS A 105 6.55 5.68 -9.00
N LYS A 106 5.37 6.14 -8.61
CA LYS A 106 4.35 5.31 -7.92
C LYS A 106 3.89 4.15 -8.80
N ASP A 107 3.64 4.39 -10.09
CA ASP A 107 3.25 3.34 -11.03
C ASP A 107 4.33 2.26 -11.17
N ILE A 108 5.60 2.65 -11.29
CA ILE A 108 6.73 1.69 -11.38
C ILE A 108 6.82 0.84 -10.13
N VAL A 109 6.76 1.47 -8.94
CA VAL A 109 6.83 0.76 -7.66
C VAL A 109 5.65 -0.20 -7.51
N ALA A 110 4.42 0.25 -7.76
CA ALA A 110 3.23 -0.58 -7.67
C ALA A 110 3.28 -1.78 -8.63
N MET A 111 3.65 -1.55 -9.89
CA MET A 111 3.78 -2.61 -10.89
C MET A 111 4.88 -3.62 -10.55
N ALA A 112 5.99 -3.15 -9.96
CA ALA A 112 7.07 -4.04 -9.52
C ALA A 112 6.64 -4.89 -8.33
N LEU A 113 6.07 -4.28 -7.28
CA LEU A 113 5.64 -4.99 -6.07
C LEU A 113 4.53 -6.02 -6.36
N ASN A 114 3.57 -5.70 -7.23
CA ASN A 114 2.51 -6.62 -7.61
C ASN A 114 3.01 -7.86 -8.39
N LYS A 115 4.20 -7.79 -8.98
CA LYS A 115 4.84 -8.91 -9.68
C LYS A 115 5.71 -9.77 -8.77
N LEU A 116 6.16 -9.22 -7.65
CA LEU A 116 7.09 -9.88 -6.74
C LEU A 116 6.32 -10.70 -5.71
N PRO A 117 6.81 -11.89 -5.31
CA PRO A 117 6.24 -12.59 -4.18
C PRO A 117 6.44 -11.74 -2.91
N PRO A 118 5.38 -11.41 -2.16
CA PRO A 118 5.53 -10.61 -0.96
C PRO A 118 6.29 -11.39 0.11
N LYS A 119 7.22 -10.72 0.80
CA LYS A 119 7.98 -11.30 1.92
C LYS A 119 7.73 -10.46 3.17
N TYR A 120 6.73 -10.86 3.94
CA TYR A 120 6.37 -10.23 5.21
C TYR A 120 7.21 -10.77 6.36
N MET A 121 7.68 -9.87 7.22
CA MET A 121 8.43 -10.18 8.43
C MET A 121 7.92 -9.35 9.59
N VAL A 122 7.95 -9.94 10.79
CA VAL A 122 7.70 -9.23 12.03
C VAL A 122 9.02 -8.68 12.54
N LEU A 123 9.09 -7.36 12.66
CA LEU A 123 10.26 -6.65 13.18
C LEU A 123 9.90 -5.97 14.50
N SER A 124 10.85 -5.93 15.42
CA SER A 124 10.72 -5.05 16.58
C SER A 124 10.83 -3.59 16.13
N SER A 125 10.14 -2.67 16.79
CA SER A 125 10.25 -1.24 16.46
C SER A 125 11.72 -0.79 16.42
N GLY A 126 12.15 -0.26 15.26
CA GLY A 126 13.52 0.21 15.03
C GLY A 126 14.51 -0.84 14.51
N GLN A 127 14.10 -2.09 14.33
CA GLN A 127 14.95 -3.11 13.75
C GLN A 127 15.05 -2.97 12.22
N VAL A 128 16.27 -3.01 11.69
CA VAL A 128 16.53 -2.98 10.24
C VAL A 128 16.22 -4.36 9.63
N PRO A 129 15.54 -4.44 8.47
CA PRO A 129 15.32 -5.71 7.78
C PRO A 129 16.65 -6.40 7.42
N PRO A 130 16.71 -7.73 7.46
CA PRO A 130 17.91 -8.46 7.07
C PRO A 130 18.18 -8.32 5.57
N ASP A 131 19.45 -8.55 5.20
CA ASP A 131 19.87 -8.56 3.80
C ASP A 131 19.22 -9.73 3.04
N ILE A 132 18.92 -9.51 1.77
CA ILE A 132 18.26 -10.51 0.92
C ILE A 132 19.25 -11.31 0.09
N ASP A 133 18.86 -12.54 -0.24
CA ASP A 133 19.58 -13.42 -1.14
C ASP A 133 19.75 -12.81 -2.53
N ALA A 134 20.88 -13.14 -3.18
CA ALA A 134 21.23 -12.61 -4.51
C ALA A 134 20.17 -12.95 -5.58
N GLN A 135 19.52 -14.10 -5.47
CA GLN A 135 18.46 -14.52 -6.38
C GLN A 135 17.23 -13.62 -6.26
N THR A 136 16.76 -13.35 -5.05
CA THR A 136 15.68 -12.40 -4.80
C THR A 136 16.07 -11.00 -5.26
N ASN A 137 17.32 -10.61 -5.07
CA ASN A 137 17.82 -9.31 -5.52
C ASN A 137 17.69 -9.16 -7.04
N ALA A 138 18.09 -10.20 -7.79
CA ALA A 138 17.96 -10.26 -9.24
C ALA A 138 16.48 -10.21 -9.67
N GLN A 139 15.60 -10.95 -9.00
CA GLN A 139 14.16 -10.93 -9.28
C GLN A 139 13.57 -9.52 -9.11
N VAL A 140 13.94 -8.79 -8.06
CA VAL A 140 13.53 -7.40 -7.85
C VAL A 140 13.96 -6.52 -9.02
N VAL A 141 15.24 -6.61 -9.41
CA VAL A 141 15.78 -5.80 -10.51
C VAL A 141 15.04 -6.11 -11.81
N THR A 142 14.82 -7.39 -12.13
CA THR A 142 14.06 -7.79 -13.32
C THR A 142 12.63 -7.24 -13.29
N ALA A 143 11.93 -7.35 -12.15
CA ALA A 143 10.58 -6.83 -12.00
C ALA A 143 10.52 -5.30 -12.18
N MET A 144 11.50 -4.58 -11.63
CA MET A 144 11.63 -3.13 -11.79
C MET A 144 11.86 -2.74 -13.25
N ILE A 145 12.77 -3.42 -13.95
CA ILE A 145 13.04 -3.15 -15.38
C ILE A 145 11.75 -3.36 -16.20
N GLN A 146 11.04 -4.47 -15.98
CA GLN A 146 9.78 -4.74 -16.66
C GLN A 146 8.71 -3.68 -16.36
N ALA A 147 8.61 -3.23 -15.11
CA ALA A 147 7.69 -2.16 -14.70
C ALA A 147 8.05 -0.84 -15.39
N THR A 148 9.33 -0.45 -15.39
CA THR A 148 9.81 0.77 -16.04
C THR A 148 9.53 0.77 -17.53
N ILE A 149 9.79 -0.34 -18.24
CA ILE A 149 9.50 -0.47 -19.68
C ILE A 149 8.00 -0.27 -19.95
N ARG A 150 7.12 -0.88 -19.13
CA ARG A 150 5.66 -0.75 -19.28
C ARG A 150 5.17 0.67 -19.02
N VAL A 151 5.63 1.31 -17.94
CA VAL A 151 5.24 2.69 -17.61
C VAL A 151 5.77 3.67 -18.67
N ARG A 152 6.98 3.45 -19.17
CA ARG A 152 7.55 4.24 -20.28
C ARG A 152 6.75 4.11 -21.57
N ALA A 153 6.24 2.91 -21.88
CA ALA A 153 5.45 2.68 -23.09
C ALA A 153 4.07 3.36 -23.04
N LYS A 154 3.46 3.45 -21.85
CA LYS A 154 2.15 4.10 -21.68
C LYS A 154 2.09 4.89 -20.37
N PRO A 155 2.67 6.11 -20.34
CA PRO A 155 2.59 6.97 -19.16
C PRO A 155 1.15 7.43 -18.90
N ARG A 156 0.81 7.63 -17.62
CA ARG A 156 -0.50 8.15 -17.17
C ARG A 156 -0.44 9.63 -16.74
N HIS A 157 0.64 10.33 -17.07
CA HIS A 157 0.84 11.74 -16.73
C HIS A 157 0.59 12.62 -17.95
#